data_AF-A0A1G9IF87-F1
#
_entry.id   AF-A0A1G9IF87-F1
#
_cell.length_a   1.000
_cell.length_b   1.000
_cell.length_c   1.000
_cell.angle_alpha   90.00
_cell.angle_beta   90.00
_cell.angle_gamma   90.00
#
_symmetry.space_group_name_H-M   'P 1'
#
loop_
_entity.id
_entity.type
_entity.pdbx_description
1 polymer ?
#
loop_
_entity_poly.entity_id
_entity_poly.type
_entity_poly.pdbx_seq_one_letter_code
_entity_poly.pdbx_strand_id
1 'polypeptide(L)'
;MKRHFLIFMALAMVAASCSVSKSAREKRSLLDGTWTLEDVSYENNTGNFKSVIFNDAEDICFEGSDWFFRNNNSTGRYTIAPSTYCNGGDRYIRWSVVDSDKNYTSQLQFKFIDAKSKDISGGLGYRLNIVSLTPQAMTLKSNNTVDGETVTVVYEFTKKQ
;
A
#
# COMPACT_ATOMS: atom_id res chain seq x y z
N MET A 1 -29.70 38.73 -17.16
CA MET A 1 -28.23 38.56 -17.29
C MET A 1 -27.54 38.09 -16.00
N LYS A 2 -27.76 38.73 -14.83
CA LYS A 2 -27.13 38.31 -13.55
C LYS A 2 -27.49 36.89 -13.06
N ARG A 3 -28.73 36.42 -13.28
CA ARG A 3 -29.19 35.09 -12.85
C ARG A 3 -28.60 33.92 -13.66
N HIS A 4 -28.30 34.14 -14.95
CA HIS A 4 -27.66 33.13 -15.80
C HIS A 4 -26.14 33.08 -15.57
N PHE A 5 -25.52 34.21 -15.22
CA PHE A 5 -24.11 34.27 -14.83
C PHE A 5 -23.83 33.49 -13.53
N LEU A 6 -24.74 33.57 -12.55
CA LEU A 6 -24.66 32.79 -11.29
C LEU A 6 -24.84 31.28 -11.50
N ILE A 7 -25.68 30.87 -12.46
CA ILE A 7 -25.87 29.44 -12.79
C ILE A 7 -24.65 28.88 -13.55
N PHE A 8 -24.05 29.65 -14.46
CA PHE A 8 -22.82 29.27 -15.14
C PHE A 8 -21.61 29.18 -14.20
N MET A 9 -21.52 30.08 -13.21
CA MET A 9 -20.46 30.07 -12.20
C MET A 9 -20.61 28.92 -11.19
N ALA A 10 -21.85 28.53 -10.85
CA ALA A 10 -22.12 27.35 -10.03
C ALA A 10 -21.81 26.04 -10.77
N LEU A 11 -22.05 25.96 -12.09
CA LEU A 11 -21.73 24.78 -12.90
C LEU A 11 -20.21 24.58 -13.09
N ALA A 12 -19.42 25.67 -13.13
CA ALA A 12 -17.97 25.61 -13.23
C ALA A 12 -17.29 25.04 -11.96
N MET A 13 -17.91 25.16 -10.79
CA MET A 13 -17.38 24.60 -9.53
C MET A 13 -17.66 23.10 -9.35
N VAL A 14 -18.56 22.51 -10.12
CA VAL A 14 -18.90 21.06 -10.03
C VAL A 14 -17.90 20.19 -10.81
N ALA A 15 -17.05 20.78 -11.67
CA ALA A 15 -16.13 20.04 -12.52
C ALA A 15 -14.79 19.65 -11.85
N ALA A 16 -14.56 20.05 -10.59
CA ALA A 16 -13.42 19.56 -9.81
C ALA A 16 -13.69 18.14 -9.27
N SER A 17 -13.94 17.19 -10.17
CA SER A 17 -13.93 15.77 -9.79
C SER A 17 -12.49 15.41 -9.41
N CYS A 18 -12.30 14.86 -8.21
CA CYS A 18 -11.01 14.33 -7.76
C CYS A 18 -10.66 13.08 -8.60
N SER A 19 -10.16 13.29 -9.81
CA SER A 19 -9.70 12.20 -10.66
C SER A 19 -8.33 11.71 -10.16
N VAL A 20 -8.09 10.40 -10.21
CA VAL A 20 -6.76 9.84 -9.94
C VAL A 20 -5.76 10.46 -10.92
N SER A 21 -4.62 10.95 -10.44
CA SER A 21 -3.60 11.57 -11.28
C SER A 21 -3.05 10.60 -12.33
N LYS A 22 -2.42 11.12 -13.40
CA LYS A 22 -1.76 10.29 -14.42
C LYS A 22 -0.64 9.42 -13.81
N SER A 23 0.20 10.03 -12.96
CA SER A 23 1.29 9.35 -12.23
C SER A 23 0.77 8.18 -11.39
N ALA A 24 -0.29 8.39 -10.61
CA ALA A 24 -0.87 7.33 -9.80
C ALA A 24 -1.47 6.21 -10.67
N ARG A 25 -2.08 6.52 -11.82
CA ARG A 25 -2.58 5.50 -12.77
C ARG A 25 -1.44 4.64 -13.33
N GLU A 26 -0.33 5.24 -13.73
CA GLU A 26 0.84 4.52 -14.25
C GLU A 26 1.42 3.57 -13.19
N LYS A 27 1.61 4.05 -11.95
CA LYS A 27 2.08 3.21 -10.84
C LYS A 27 1.12 2.08 -10.50
N ARG A 28 -0.19 2.34 -10.50
CA ARG A 28 -1.22 1.29 -10.33
C ARG A 28 -1.14 0.23 -11.42
N SER A 29 -0.83 0.62 -12.67
CA SER A 29 -0.63 -0.32 -13.77
C SER A 29 0.62 -1.18 -13.57
N LEU A 30 1.70 -0.62 -13.04
CA LEU A 30 2.92 -1.38 -12.73
C LEU A 30 2.71 -2.36 -11.58
N LEU A 31 2.02 -1.92 -10.52
CA LEU A 31 1.70 -2.73 -9.33
C LEU A 31 0.77 -3.91 -9.64
N ASP A 32 -0.08 -3.81 -10.66
CA ASP A 32 -1.04 -4.87 -10.99
C ASP A 32 -0.34 -6.22 -11.22
N GLY A 33 -0.85 -7.28 -10.58
CA GLY A 33 -0.28 -8.62 -10.60
C GLY A 33 0.18 -9.12 -9.24
N THR A 34 0.94 -10.21 -9.24
CA THR A 34 1.45 -10.88 -8.04
C THR A 34 2.92 -10.55 -7.83
N TRP A 35 3.30 -10.33 -6.58
CA TRP A 35 4.64 -9.99 -6.12
C TRP A 35 5.02 -10.92 -4.99
N THR A 36 6.27 -11.34 -4.93
CA THR A 36 6.84 -12.02 -3.78
C THR A 36 7.58 -10.99 -2.94
N LEU A 37 7.32 -10.95 -1.64
CA LEU A 37 8.13 -10.18 -0.70
C LEU A 37 9.40 -10.98 -0.39
N GLU A 38 10.54 -10.55 -0.92
CA GLU A 38 11.81 -11.27 -0.78
C GLU A 38 12.51 -10.99 0.55
N ASP A 39 12.48 -9.73 1.01
CA ASP A 39 13.24 -9.28 2.17
C ASP A 39 12.45 -8.23 2.98
N VAL A 40 12.59 -8.31 4.30
CA VAL A 40 12.15 -7.29 5.25
C VAL A 40 13.33 -6.85 6.10
N SER A 41 13.84 -5.64 5.84
CA SER A 41 15.02 -5.10 6.51
C SER A 41 14.75 -3.77 7.20
N TYR A 42 15.69 -3.32 8.02
CA TYR A 42 15.57 -2.12 8.85
C TYR A 42 16.71 -1.14 8.57
N GLU A 43 16.40 0.13 8.29
CA GLU A 43 17.44 1.15 8.12
C GLU A 43 17.95 1.67 9.46
N ASN A 44 19.24 2.02 9.50
CA ASN A 44 19.91 2.67 10.64
C ASN A 44 20.01 1.84 11.91
N ASN A 45 19.95 0.51 11.84
CA ASN A 45 20.13 -0.30 13.04
C ASN A 45 20.80 -1.65 12.75
N THR A 46 21.68 -2.09 13.66
CA THR A 46 22.53 -3.28 13.54
C THR A 46 22.04 -4.48 14.37
N GLY A 47 20.88 -4.35 15.04
CA GLY A 47 20.27 -5.39 15.86
C GLY A 47 19.24 -6.26 15.12
N ASN A 48 18.95 -7.45 15.67
CA ASN A 48 17.82 -8.27 15.26
C ASN A 48 16.54 -7.66 15.84
N PHE A 49 15.84 -6.85 15.05
CA PHE A 49 14.51 -6.36 15.43
C PHE A 49 13.49 -7.45 15.24
N LYS A 50 12.55 -7.53 16.19
CA LYS A 50 11.28 -8.20 15.98
C LYS A 50 10.23 -7.11 15.98
N SER A 51 9.52 -6.95 14.86
CA SER A 51 8.42 -6.01 14.80
C SER A 51 7.15 -6.69 14.33
N VAL A 52 6.02 -6.26 14.90
CA VAL A 52 4.71 -6.64 14.38
C VAL A 52 4.38 -5.70 13.24
N ILE A 53 4.32 -6.24 12.03
CA ILE A 53 4.07 -5.46 10.82
C ILE A 53 2.56 -5.42 10.55
N PHE A 54 2.06 -4.22 10.26
CA PHE A 54 0.65 -3.92 9.97
C PHE A 54 -0.35 -4.43 11.01
N ASN A 55 0.08 -4.56 12.27
CA ASN A 55 -0.70 -5.17 13.36
C ASN A 55 -1.26 -6.56 13.01
N ASP A 56 -0.58 -7.32 12.15
CA ASP A 56 -1.00 -8.66 11.71
C ASP A 56 -0.07 -9.75 12.22
N ALA A 57 1.21 -9.71 11.83
CA ALA A 57 2.17 -10.77 12.14
C ALA A 57 3.57 -10.20 12.39
N GLU A 58 4.46 -11.03 12.95
CA GLU A 58 5.88 -10.71 13.06
C GLU A 58 6.51 -10.58 11.67
N ASP A 59 7.50 -9.72 11.53
CA ASP A 59 8.30 -9.48 10.32
C ASP A 59 8.78 -10.75 9.61
N ILE A 60 9.27 -11.74 10.36
CA ILE A 60 9.72 -13.04 9.83
C ILE A 60 8.62 -13.80 9.06
N CYS A 61 7.34 -13.47 9.30
CA CYS A 61 6.22 -14.10 8.60
C CYS A 61 5.91 -13.46 7.25
N PHE A 62 6.47 -12.28 6.96
CA PHE A 62 6.23 -11.56 5.72
C PHE A 62 7.22 -11.93 4.62
N GLU A 63 8.45 -12.34 4.95
CA GLU A 63 9.40 -12.84 3.97
C GLU A 63 8.87 -14.11 3.28
N GLY A 64 8.96 -14.14 1.95
CA GLY A 64 8.37 -15.16 1.10
C GLY A 64 6.85 -15.08 0.92
N SER A 65 6.18 -14.06 1.47
CA SER A 65 4.73 -13.88 1.28
C SER A 65 4.39 -13.43 -0.14
N ASP A 66 3.26 -13.92 -0.67
CA ASP A 66 2.74 -13.53 -1.98
C ASP A 66 1.73 -12.39 -1.84
N TRP A 67 1.96 -11.29 -2.56
CA TRP A 67 1.12 -10.10 -2.59
C TRP A 67 0.50 -9.93 -3.98
N PHE A 68 -0.83 -10.05 -4.06
CA PHE A 68 -1.59 -9.83 -5.27
C PHE A 68 -2.32 -8.48 -5.24
N PHE A 69 -2.09 -7.66 -6.25
CA PHE A 69 -2.78 -6.39 -6.45
C PHE A 69 -3.63 -6.45 -7.72
N ARG A 70 -4.94 -6.19 -7.57
CA ARG A 70 -5.89 -6.08 -8.68
C ARG A 70 -6.30 -4.61 -8.88
N ASN A 71 -5.84 -4.03 -9.97
CA ASN A 71 -6.02 -2.61 -10.26
C ASN A 71 -7.49 -2.24 -10.56
N ASN A 72 -8.23 -3.09 -11.27
CA ASN A 72 -9.56 -2.73 -11.81
C ASN A 72 -10.62 -2.38 -10.73
N ASN A 73 -10.49 -2.90 -9.51
CA ASN A 73 -11.41 -2.66 -8.40
C ASN A 73 -10.69 -2.31 -7.10
N SER A 74 -9.37 -2.05 -7.17
CA SER A 74 -8.54 -1.69 -6.03
C SER A 74 -8.51 -2.74 -4.91
N THR A 75 -8.77 -4.00 -5.23
CA THR A 75 -8.67 -5.11 -4.26
C THR A 75 -7.34 -5.82 -4.40
N GLY A 76 -6.95 -6.51 -3.35
CA GLY A 76 -5.74 -7.32 -3.34
C GLY A 76 -5.76 -8.26 -2.16
N ARG A 77 -4.66 -8.98 -2.02
CA ARG A 77 -4.44 -9.91 -0.93
C ARG A 77 -2.94 -10.04 -0.72
N TYR A 78 -2.52 -10.26 0.52
CA TYR A 78 -1.27 -10.98 0.75
C TYR A 78 -1.53 -12.30 1.47
N THR A 79 -0.68 -13.29 1.18
CA THR A 79 -0.77 -14.64 1.74
C THR A 79 0.52 -14.95 2.48
N ILE A 80 0.42 -15.15 3.78
CA ILE A 80 1.52 -15.63 4.62
C ILE A 80 1.51 -17.15 4.57
N ALA A 81 2.68 -17.75 4.35
CA ALA A 81 2.82 -19.20 4.37
C ALA A 81 2.66 -19.73 5.82
N PRO A 82 1.93 -20.83 6.02
CA PRO A 82 1.83 -21.45 7.34
C PRO A 82 3.19 -21.99 7.77
N SER A 83 3.59 -21.70 9.00
CA SER A 83 4.81 -22.24 9.60
C SER A 83 4.59 -22.49 11.10
N THR A 84 5.60 -23.04 11.78
CA THR A 84 5.57 -23.21 13.24
C THR A 84 5.38 -21.87 13.98
N TYR A 85 5.82 -20.76 13.37
CA TYR A 85 5.80 -19.43 13.99
C TYR A 85 4.74 -18.50 13.39
N CYS A 86 4.23 -18.81 12.20
CA CYS A 86 3.38 -17.92 11.42
C CYS A 86 2.00 -18.53 11.20
N ASN A 87 0.97 -17.80 11.62
CA ASN A 87 -0.40 -18.14 11.27
C ASN A 87 -0.63 -17.83 9.79
N GLY A 88 -0.59 -18.87 8.97
CA GLY A 88 -0.72 -18.75 7.52
C GLY A 88 -2.11 -18.30 7.07
N GLY A 89 -2.22 -18.03 5.77
CA GLY A 89 -3.50 -17.73 5.12
C GLY A 89 -3.60 -16.33 4.54
N ASP A 90 -4.82 -16.02 4.09
CA ASP A 90 -5.10 -14.86 3.25
C ASP A 90 -5.52 -13.64 4.07
N ARG A 91 -4.92 -12.48 3.75
CA ARG A 91 -5.35 -11.18 4.24
C ARG A 91 -5.81 -10.34 3.06
N TYR A 92 -7.11 -10.05 2.99
CA TYR A 92 -7.66 -9.25 1.91
C TYR A 92 -7.48 -7.76 2.19
N ILE A 93 -7.10 -7.02 1.16
CA ILE A 93 -6.84 -5.59 1.25
C ILE A 93 -7.57 -4.82 0.16
N ARG A 94 -7.95 -3.57 0.48
CA ARG A 94 -8.26 -2.54 -0.54
C ARG A 94 -7.11 -1.56 -0.57
N TRP A 95 -6.58 -1.28 -1.76
CA TRP A 95 -5.34 -0.51 -1.93
C TRP A 95 -5.48 0.62 -2.96
N SER A 96 -4.63 1.63 -2.84
CA SER A 96 -4.52 2.71 -3.83
C SER A 96 -3.13 3.30 -3.84
N VAL A 97 -2.80 4.03 -4.91
CA VAL A 97 -1.60 4.87 -4.96
C VAL A 97 -2.03 6.31 -4.72
N VAL A 98 -1.37 6.98 -3.77
CA VAL A 98 -1.56 8.40 -3.48
C VAL A 98 -0.29 9.13 -3.83
N ASP A 99 -0.39 10.22 -4.60
CA ASP A 99 0.76 11.08 -4.83
C ASP A 99 1.01 11.97 -3.60
N SER A 100 2.28 12.14 -3.24
CA SER A 100 2.68 13.10 -2.22
C SER A 100 2.95 14.45 -2.86
N ASP A 101 2.27 15.49 -2.38
CA ASP A 101 2.44 16.86 -2.86
C ASP A 101 3.79 17.48 -2.48
N LYS A 102 4.56 16.84 -1.57
CA LYS A 102 5.73 17.46 -0.92
C LYS A 102 7.08 16.80 -1.21
N ASN A 103 7.13 15.50 -1.51
CA ASN A 103 8.40 14.74 -1.53
C ASN A 103 8.59 13.82 -2.75
N TYR A 104 7.79 13.97 -3.81
CA TYR A 104 7.85 13.23 -5.10
C TYR A 104 7.68 11.70 -5.03
N THR A 105 7.72 11.08 -3.86
CA THR A 105 7.46 9.64 -3.70
C THR A 105 5.97 9.43 -3.49
N SER A 106 5.32 8.77 -4.46
CA SER A 106 3.95 8.29 -4.28
C SER A 106 3.95 7.22 -3.19
N GLN A 107 2.80 7.04 -2.54
CA GLN A 107 2.61 6.06 -1.48
C GLN A 107 1.65 4.97 -1.94
N LEU A 108 2.01 3.72 -1.68
CA LEU A 108 1.03 2.64 -1.63
C LEU A 108 0.30 2.78 -0.31
N GLN A 109 -1.02 2.89 -0.35
CA GLN A 109 -1.84 2.79 0.86
C GLN A 109 -2.80 1.62 0.74
N PHE A 110 -3.07 0.96 1.86
CA PHE A 110 -4.08 -0.10 1.90
C PHE A 110 -4.76 -0.18 3.26
N LYS A 111 -5.90 -0.84 3.28
CA LYS A 111 -6.63 -1.20 4.49
C LYS A 111 -7.19 -2.61 4.39
N PHE A 112 -7.47 -3.23 5.52
CA PHE A 112 -8.03 -4.57 5.57
C PHE A 112 -9.52 -4.59 5.19
N ILE A 113 -9.89 -5.61 4.43
CA ILE A 113 -11.27 -5.92 4.04
C ILE A 113 -11.57 -7.40 4.31
N ASP A 114 -12.85 -7.77 4.36
CA ASP A 114 -13.26 -9.17 4.35
C ASP A 114 -13.31 -9.73 2.90
N ALA A 115 -13.57 -11.03 2.78
CA ALA A 115 -13.75 -11.71 1.48
C ALA A 115 -14.92 -11.14 0.64
N LYS A 116 -15.85 -10.40 1.26
CA LYS A 116 -16.97 -9.71 0.61
C LYS A 116 -16.65 -8.23 0.32
N SER A 117 -15.38 -7.84 0.44
CA SER A 117 -14.87 -6.48 0.19
C SER A 117 -15.42 -5.40 1.13
N LYS A 118 -15.93 -5.78 2.30
CA LYS A 118 -16.32 -4.86 3.37
C LYS A 118 -15.11 -4.46 4.18
N ASP A 119 -15.06 -3.20 4.58
CA ASP A 119 -14.04 -2.70 5.48
C ASP A 119 -14.14 -3.36 6.86
N ILE A 120 -13.03 -3.91 7.35
CA ILE A 120 -12.91 -4.50 8.70
C ILE A 120 -11.88 -3.77 9.55
N SER A 121 -11.31 -2.67 9.04
CA SER A 121 -10.27 -1.86 9.67
C SER A 121 -10.82 -0.60 10.36
N GLY A 122 -12.14 -0.38 10.33
CA GLY A 122 -12.75 0.85 10.85
C GLY A 122 -12.34 2.10 10.08
N GLY A 123 -11.91 1.95 8.82
CA GLY A 123 -11.41 3.04 7.98
C GLY A 123 -9.91 3.36 8.17
N LEU A 124 -9.24 2.69 9.12
CA LEU A 124 -7.80 2.83 9.33
C LEU A 124 -7.01 2.01 8.31
N GLY A 125 -5.78 2.42 8.03
CA GLY A 125 -4.95 1.73 7.05
C GLY A 125 -3.49 2.10 7.17
N TYR A 126 -2.71 1.53 6.27
CA TYR A 126 -1.26 1.65 6.24
C TYR A 126 -0.84 2.43 5.00
N ARG A 127 0.29 3.13 5.11
CA ARG A 127 0.92 3.86 4.01
C ARG A 127 2.39 3.49 3.95
N LEU A 128 2.84 3.16 2.74
CA LEU A 128 4.23 2.86 2.43
C LEU A 128 4.70 3.78 1.32
N ASN A 129 5.86 4.38 1.50
CA ASN A 129 6.53 5.14 0.47
C ASN A 129 7.01 4.19 -0.62
N ILE A 130 6.65 4.47 -1.88
CA ILE A 130 7.19 3.76 -3.04
C ILE A 130 8.55 4.39 -3.33
N VAL A 131 9.62 3.70 -2.96
CA VAL A 131 11.01 4.15 -3.20
C VAL A 131 11.41 3.86 -4.64
N SER A 132 11.10 2.64 -5.10
CA SER A 132 11.32 2.21 -6.48
C SER A 132 10.15 1.35 -6.93
N LEU A 133 9.79 1.43 -8.22
CA LEU A 133 8.77 0.59 -8.82
C LEU A 133 9.08 0.43 -10.31
N THR A 134 9.44 -0.79 -10.71
CA THR A 134 9.68 -1.20 -12.09
C THR A 134 8.70 -2.33 -12.45
N PRO A 135 8.68 -2.83 -13.70
CA PRO A 135 7.85 -3.97 -14.03
C PRO A 135 8.30 -5.30 -13.38
N GLN A 136 9.49 -5.37 -12.77
CA GLN A 136 10.04 -6.61 -12.19
C GLN A 136 10.36 -6.50 -10.69
N ALA A 137 10.55 -5.30 -10.16
CA ALA A 137 10.97 -5.09 -8.77
C ALA A 137 10.27 -3.87 -8.15
N MET A 138 10.04 -3.94 -6.85
CA MET A 138 9.43 -2.87 -6.06
C MET A 138 10.10 -2.78 -4.69
N THR A 139 10.46 -1.56 -4.29
CA THR A 139 10.95 -1.28 -2.93
C THR A 139 9.98 -0.34 -2.23
N LEU A 140 9.44 -0.78 -1.10
CA LEU A 140 8.56 0.01 -0.25
C LEU A 140 9.24 0.34 1.08
N LYS A 141 8.84 1.46 1.70
CA LYS A 141 9.27 1.80 3.06
C LYS A 141 8.12 2.26 3.93
N SER A 142 8.13 1.85 5.20
CA SER A 142 7.23 2.39 6.23
C SER A 142 8.01 2.70 7.49
N ASN A 143 7.50 3.63 8.31
CA ASN A 143 8.02 3.83 9.65
C ASN A 143 7.20 2.95 10.61
N ASN A 144 7.88 2.19 11.45
CA ASN A 144 7.28 1.44 12.56
C ASN A 144 7.89 1.91 13.87
N THR A 145 7.15 1.77 14.96
CA THR A 145 7.66 2.05 16.31
C THR A 145 8.03 0.73 16.97
N VAL A 146 9.30 0.56 17.33
CA VAL A 146 9.80 -0.61 18.06
C VAL A 146 10.49 -0.09 19.32
N ASP A 147 10.08 -0.59 20.49
CA ASP A 147 10.59 -0.17 21.80
C ASP A 147 10.59 1.36 22.05
N GLY A 148 9.65 2.09 21.42
CA GLY A 148 9.53 3.54 21.53
C GLY A 148 10.39 4.33 20.54
N GLU A 149 11.25 3.68 19.77
CA GLU A 149 12.04 4.29 18.69
C GLU A 149 11.34 4.12 17.35
N THR A 150 11.47 5.13 16.47
CA THR A 150 10.95 5.05 15.10
C THR A 150 12.01 4.42 14.21
N VAL A 151 11.71 3.25 13.67
CA VAL A 151 12.58 2.51 12.75
C VAL A 151 11.95 2.50 11.36
N THR A 152 12.76 2.72 10.33
CA THR A 152 12.32 2.58 8.94
C THR A 152 12.43 1.13 8.53
N VAL A 153 11.30 0.51 8.17
CA VAL A 153 11.23 -0.83 7.60
C VAL A 153 11.26 -0.72 6.08
N VAL A 154 12.10 -1.52 5.45
CA VAL A 154 12.27 -1.64 4.00
C VAL A 154 11.72 -2.99 3.57
N TYR A 155 10.94 -2.98 2.50
CA TYR A 155 10.35 -4.18 1.92
C TYR A 155 10.78 -4.28 0.48
N GLU A 156 11.42 -5.38 0.11
CA GLU A 156 11.88 -5.63 -1.26
C GLU A 156 11.05 -6.73 -1.91
N PHE A 157 10.45 -6.42 -3.05
CA PHE A 157 9.59 -7.32 -3.77
C PHE A 157 10.11 -7.61 -5.16
N THR A 158 9.92 -8.84 -5.62
CA THR A 158 10.05 -9.20 -7.03
C THR A 158 8.68 -9.53 -7.62
N LYS A 159 8.50 -9.24 -8.90
CA LYS A 159 7.26 -9.60 -9.59
C LYS A 159 7.25 -11.08 -9.89
N LYS A 160 6.20 -11.78 -9.48
CA LYS A 160 6.03 -13.21 -9.73
C LYS A 160 5.68 -13.39 -11.21
N GLN A 161 6.56 -14.10 -11.93
CA GLN A 161 6.41 -14.39 -13.36
C GLN A 161 5.21 -15.30 -13.64
#